data_AF-A0A7X9IZ92-F1
#
_entry.id   AF-A0A7X9IZ92-F1
#
_cell.length_a   1.000
_cell.length_b   1.000
_cell.length_c   1.000
_cell.angle_alpha   90.00
_cell.angle_beta   90.00
_cell.angle_gamma   90.00
#
_symmetry.space_group_name_H-M   'P 1'
#
loop_
_entity.id
_entity.type
_entity.pdbx_description
1 polymer ?
#
loop_
_entity_poly.entity_id
_entity_poly.type
_entity_poly.pdbx_seq_one_letter_code
_entity_poly.pdbx_strand_id
1 'polypeptide(L)'
;MLGLVLCGCHDWTAAQDAAGDASDAIDGDGAVDGPDAGDDSADHPGEEAATEAGDDGADVREDVGPEAVTVCGDGILDPGEDCERGEEVECLTRCGTRSFTHCPPDCRAPSPDACPAPPEVCNGLDDDCNGAPDDPDGLCPGCVVVTPEEGRVYHFCEARRWVEASAICRDRGLHLVTIDDERENAEVSDIAATLLPTRWWMGLNDLFQEGVWVWDGTLLPPRYTNWADGQPDNSGEEDCGELLFSGVQWNDSDCGVSQPFVCEYP
;
A
#
# COMPACT_ATOMS: atom_id res chain seq x y z
N MET A 1 -4.54 59.16 -7.40
CA MET A 1 -3.55 58.88 -8.47
C MET A 1 -3.27 57.39 -8.43
N LEU A 2 -3.14 56.83 -9.63
CA LEU A 2 -3.32 55.44 -10.02
C LEU A 2 -2.43 54.40 -9.32
N GLY A 3 -2.89 53.15 -9.35
CA GLY A 3 -2.01 51.97 -9.24
C GLY A 3 -2.71 50.61 -9.10
N LEU A 4 -3.77 50.32 -9.86
CA LEU A 4 -4.28 48.94 -10.00
C LEU A 4 -3.28 48.15 -10.86
N VAL A 5 -2.80 47.02 -10.35
CA VAL A 5 -2.08 46.00 -11.12
C VAL A 5 -3.10 44.93 -11.50
N LEU A 6 -3.50 44.92 -12.78
CA LEU A 6 -4.30 43.88 -13.40
C LEU A 6 -3.33 42.83 -13.96
N CYS A 7 -3.38 41.59 -13.46
CA CYS A 7 -2.81 40.44 -14.17
C CYS A 7 -3.85 39.91 -15.17
N GLY A 8 -3.47 39.89 -16.45
CA GLY A 8 -4.32 39.46 -17.56
C GLY A 8 -4.45 37.95 -17.63
N CYS A 9 -5.68 37.49 -17.85
CA CYS A 9 -5.97 36.13 -18.31
C CYS A 9 -5.63 36.03 -19.81
N HIS A 10 -4.88 35.00 -20.19
CA HIS A 10 -4.71 34.64 -21.60
C HIS A 10 -5.85 33.72 -22.03
N ASP A 11 -6.54 34.15 -23.10
CA ASP A 11 -7.43 33.36 -23.92
C ASP A 11 -6.76 32.06 -24.41
N TRP A 12 -7.44 30.93 -24.26
CA TRP A 12 -7.25 29.77 -25.13
C TRP A 12 -8.60 29.38 -25.74
N THR A 13 -8.72 29.66 -27.03
CA THR A 13 -9.84 29.28 -27.88
C THR A 13 -9.76 27.80 -28.25
N ALA A 14 -10.91 27.14 -28.11
CA ALA A 14 -11.46 26.00 -28.84
C ALA A 14 -10.54 25.18 -29.79
N ALA A 15 -10.52 23.87 -29.55
CA ALA A 15 -10.49 22.86 -30.60
C ALA A 15 -11.46 21.72 -30.23
N GLN A 16 -12.56 21.62 -30.97
CA GLN A 16 -13.38 20.41 -31.08
C GLN A 16 -12.75 19.52 -32.15
N ASP A 17 -12.71 18.20 -31.95
CA ASP A 17 -12.92 17.21 -33.02
C ASP A 17 -13.17 15.79 -32.46
N ALA A 18 -14.39 15.32 -32.74
CA ALA A 18 -14.82 13.99 -33.19
C ALA A 18 -14.24 12.66 -32.62
N ALA A 19 -15.16 11.94 -31.95
CA ALA A 19 -15.68 10.59 -32.26
C ALA A 19 -14.74 9.37 -32.41
N GLY A 20 -15.02 8.35 -31.59
CA GLY A 20 -14.59 6.96 -31.79
C GLY A 20 -15.38 6.01 -30.88
N ASP A 21 -16.50 5.51 -31.41
CA ASP A 21 -17.36 4.45 -30.89
C ASP A 21 -16.63 3.09 -30.90
N ALA A 22 -16.72 2.34 -29.81
CA ALA A 22 -16.44 0.90 -29.77
C ALA A 22 -17.22 0.26 -28.62
N SER A 23 -18.48 -0.05 -28.93
CA SER A 23 -19.27 -1.05 -28.23
C SER A 23 -18.83 -2.44 -28.68
N ASP A 24 -18.41 -3.30 -27.74
CA ASP A 24 -18.43 -4.75 -27.95
C ASP A 24 -18.81 -5.45 -26.64
N ALA A 25 -20.01 -6.00 -26.68
CA ALA A 25 -20.60 -6.86 -25.68
C ALA A 25 -20.06 -8.29 -25.82
N ILE A 26 -19.78 -8.94 -24.69
CA ILE A 26 -19.73 -10.40 -24.64
C ILE A 26 -20.73 -10.86 -23.58
N ASP A 27 -21.93 -11.17 -24.05
CA ASP A 27 -22.89 -12.03 -23.37
C ASP A 27 -22.35 -13.47 -23.34
N GLY A 28 -22.55 -14.15 -22.21
CA GLY A 28 -22.16 -15.55 -22.02
C GLY A 28 -22.79 -16.16 -20.77
N ASP A 29 -24.13 -16.21 -20.74
CA ASP A 29 -24.91 -17.07 -19.85
C ASP A 29 -24.57 -18.57 -20.06
N GLY A 30 -24.62 -19.37 -18.98
CA GLY A 30 -24.99 -20.79 -19.14
C GLY A 30 -24.35 -21.84 -18.22
N ALA A 31 -24.70 -21.79 -16.93
CA ALA A 31 -25.30 -22.89 -16.15
C ALA A 31 -24.65 -24.31 -16.06
N VAL A 32 -24.48 -24.71 -14.79
CA VAL A 32 -24.77 -26.00 -14.09
C VAL A 32 -24.03 -27.29 -14.47
N ASP A 33 -23.34 -27.88 -13.49
CA ASP A 33 -23.76 -29.11 -12.78
C ASP A 33 -22.73 -29.50 -11.71
N GLY A 34 -23.20 -29.89 -10.54
CA GLY A 34 -22.46 -30.72 -9.58
C GLY A 34 -23.39 -31.85 -9.12
N PRO A 35 -23.06 -32.63 -8.08
CA PRO A 35 -21.75 -33.01 -7.54
C PRO A 35 -21.48 -34.52 -7.77
N ASP A 36 -20.26 -34.99 -7.57
CA ASP A 36 -20.02 -36.43 -7.40
C ASP A 36 -19.16 -36.71 -6.16
N ALA A 37 -19.58 -37.72 -5.42
CA ALA A 37 -19.09 -38.12 -4.11
C ALA A 37 -18.35 -39.46 -4.21
N GLY A 38 -17.38 -39.66 -3.32
CA GLY A 38 -16.69 -40.93 -3.07
C GLY A 38 -15.45 -40.60 -2.24
N ASP A 39 -15.49 -40.70 -0.91
CA ASP A 39 -15.50 -41.93 -0.10
C ASP A 39 -14.36 -42.88 -0.47
N ASP A 40 -13.33 -42.91 0.37
CA ASP A 40 -12.67 -44.16 0.75
C ASP A 40 -11.84 -43.92 2.02
N SER A 41 -12.44 -44.29 3.15
CA SER A 41 -11.74 -44.58 4.41
C SER A 41 -11.65 -46.09 4.58
N ALA A 42 -10.44 -46.64 4.70
CA ALA A 42 -10.15 -47.89 5.43
C ALA A 42 -8.62 -48.01 5.58
N ASP A 43 -8.01 -47.89 6.76
CA ASP A 43 -8.07 -48.80 7.91
C ASP A 43 -7.33 -50.12 7.61
N HIS A 44 -6.16 -50.35 8.24
CA HIS A 44 -5.72 -51.68 8.68
C HIS A 44 -4.73 -51.61 9.87
N PRO A 45 -4.90 -52.47 10.89
CA PRO A 45 -4.12 -52.54 12.14
C PRO A 45 -3.05 -53.65 12.13
N GLY A 46 -2.21 -53.70 13.18
CA GLY A 46 -1.78 -54.99 13.78
C GLY A 46 -0.27 -55.26 13.97
N GLU A 47 0.15 -55.25 15.24
CA GLU A 47 1.00 -56.22 15.97
C GLU A 47 2.46 -56.58 15.56
N GLU A 48 3.39 -56.16 16.44
CA GLU A 48 4.34 -56.97 17.26
C GLU A 48 4.88 -58.32 16.73
N ALA A 49 6.20 -58.43 16.58
CA ALA A 49 6.96 -59.62 17.00
C ALA A 49 8.46 -59.32 17.16
N ALA A 50 8.97 -59.52 18.37
CA ALA A 50 10.40 -59.57 18.68
C ALA A 50 10.97 -60.97 18.40
N THR A 51 12.16 -61.03 17.79
CA THR A 51 13.09 -62.17 17.91
C THR A 51 14.53 -61.66 17.92
N GLU A 52 15.28 -62.02 18.95
CA GLU A 52 16.72 -61.72 19.09
C GLU A 52 17.63 -62.78 18.44
N ALA A 53 18.85 -62.31 18.19
CA ALA A 53 20.16 -62.97 18.24
C ALA A 53 20.76 -63.58 16.96
N GLY A 54 21.97 -63.10 16.62
CA GLY A 54 23.05 -63.98 16.17
C GLY A 54 23.93 -63.52 15.01
N ASP A 55 24.95 -62.70 15.34
CA ASP A 55 26.37 -62.87 14.95
C ASP A 55 26.89 -62.51 13.53
N ASP A 56 28.19 -62.18 13.53
CA ASP A 56 29.16 -62.24 12.44
C ASP A 56 29.39 -61.00 11.56
N GLY A 57 30.09 -60.03 12.17
CA GLY A 57 31.35 -59.48 11.64
C GLY A 57 31.49 -59.20 10.14
N ALA A 58 31.33 -57.92 9.78
CA ALA A 58 32.27 -57.25 8.90
C ALA A 58 32.27 -55.76 9.25
N ASP A 59 33.36 -55.33 9.88
CA ASP A 59 33.77 -53.95 10.10
C ASP A 59 33.95 -53.29 8.72
N VAL A 60 32.84 -52.91 8.08
CA VAL A 60 32.87 -51.81 7.11
C VAL A 60 33.01 -50.59 7.99
N ARG A 61 34.24 -50.16 8.15
CA ARG A 61 34.53 -48.79 8.55
C ARG A 61 33.73 -47.93 7.59
N GLU A 62 32.62 -47.39 8.07
CA GLU A 62 32.20 -46.08 7.63
C GLU A 62 33.45 -45.23 7.82
N ASP A 63 34.11 -44.90 6.71
CA ASP A 63 34.92 -43.70 6.65
C ASP A 63 33.95 -42.54 6.90
N VAL A 64 33.53 -42.40 8.16
CA VAL A 64 33.08 -41.13 8.70
C VAL A 64 34.35 -40.30 8.64
N GLY A 65 34.52 -39.62 7.50
CA GLY A 65 35.51 -38.57 7.35
C GLY A 65 35.41 -37.63 8.55
N PRO A 66 36.50 -36.91 8.88
CA PRO A 66 36.49 -36.00 10.03
C PRO A 66 35.20 -35.19 9.97
N GLU A 67 34.46 -35.14 11.08
CA GLU A 67 33.19 -34.40 11.20
C GLU A 67 33.28 -33.16 10.33
N ALA A 68 32.40 -33.05 9.33
CA ALA A 68 32.45 -31.96 8.36
C ALA A 68 32.57 -30.67 9.18
N VAL A 69 33.76 -30.08 9.14
CA VAL A 69 34.02 -28.85 9.88
C VAL A 69 33.16 -27.84 9.15
N THR A 70 32.09 -27.38 9.80
CA THR A 70 31.26 -26.31 9.27
C THR A 70 32.14 -25.08 9.09
N VAL A 71 32.51 -24.79 7.85
CA VAL A 71 33.40 -23.68 7.50
C VAL A 71 32.62 -22.73 6.62
N CYS A 72 32.04 -21.73 7.27
CA CYS A 72 31.46 -20.57 6.61
C CYS A 72 32.28 -20.08 5.40
N GLY A 73 31.64 -20.09 4.22
CA GLY A 73 32.22 -19.65 2.96
C GLY A 73 33.08 -20.70 2.26
N ASP A 74 32.84 -21.98 2.49
CA ASP A 74 33.40 -23.06 1.67
C ASP A 74 32.57 -23.34 0.40
N GLY A 75 31.43 -22.65 0.25
CA GLY A 75 30.53 -22.76 -0.90
C GLY A 75 29.41 -23.79 -0.70
N ILE A 76 29.19 -24.27 0.52
CA ILE A 76 28.13 -25.22 0.88
C ILE A 76 27.41 -24.74 2.15
N LEU A 77 26.11 -24.46 2.03
CA LEU A 77 25.29 -24.03 3.18
C LEU A 77 25.18 -25.16 4.21
N ASP A 78 25.87 -24.98 5.34
CA ASP A 78 25.97 -25.97 6.39
C ASP A 78 24.84 -25.87 7.44
N PRO A 79 24.55 -26.96 8.19
CA PRO A 79 23.58 -26.91 9.28
C PRO A 79 23.95 -25.89 10.37
N GLY A 80 23.09 -24.90 10.57
CA GLY A 80 23.28 -23.83 11.57
C GLY A 80 23.90 -22.55 11.01
N GLU A 81 24.20 -22.51 9.72
CA GLU A 81 24.47 -21.29 8.97
C GLU A 81 23.17 -20.78 8.35
N ASP A 82 23.04 -19.46 8.28
CA ASP A 82 21.89 -18.79 7.68
C ASP A 82 22.14 -18.44 6.20
N CYS A 83 23.40 -18.34 5.78
CA CYS A 83 23.84 -17.94 4.44
C CYS A 83 25.31 -18.25 4.18
N GLU A 84 25.75 -18.24 2.90
CA GLU A 84 27.16 -18.37 2.53
C GLU A 84 27.92 -17.04 2.58
N ARG A 85 29.17 -17.02 3.07
CA ARG A 85 29.97 -15.80 3.15
C ARG A 85 30.05 -15.06 1.81
N GLY A 86 29.62 -13.80 1.81
CA GLY A 86 29.68 -12.93 0.63
C GLY A 86 28.58 -13.20 -0.41
N GLU A 87 27.66 -14.12 -0.15
CA GLU A 87 26.40 -14.23 -0.88
C GLU A 87 25.53 -12.99 -0.62
N GLU A 88 24.81 -12.52 -1.64
CA GLU A 88 23.80 -11.48 -1.46
C GLU A 88 22.55 -12.10 -0.83
N VAL A 89 22.13 -11.54 0.30
CA VAL A 89 21.00 -12.03 1.08
C VAL A 89 20.00 -10.91 1.34
N GLU A 90 18.72 -11.26 1.33
CA GLU A 90 17.65 -10.36 1.74
C GLU A 90 17.72 -10.16 3.26
N CYS A 91 17.54 -8.91 3.70
CA CYS A 91 17.52 -8.54 5.11
C CYS A 91 16.42 -7.52 5.40
N LEU A 92 16.05 -7.40 6.67
CA LEU A 92 15.13 -6.36 7.15
C LEU A 92 15.93 -5.28 7.86
N THR A 93 15.70 -4.03 7.49
CA THR A 93 16.29 -2.86 8.16
C THR A 93 15.69 -2.68 9.55
N ARG A 94 16.23 -1.76 10.34
CA ARG A 94 15.67 -1.41 11.66
C ARG A 94 14.22 -0.93 11.63
N CYS A 95 13.77 -0.40 10.49
CA CYS A 95 12.41 0.07 10.26
C CYS A 95 11.50 -1.01 9.59
N GLY A 96 12.03 -2.19 9.29
CA GLY A 96 11.27 -3.31 8.73
C GLY A 96 11.19 -3.32 7.20
N THR A 97 11.87 -2.40 6.52
CA THR A 97 11.98 -2.38 5.05
C THR A 97 12.91 -3.49 4.56
N ARG A 98 12.53 -4.13 3.46
CA ARG A 98 13.33 -5.17 2.80
C ARG A 98 14.49 -4.54 2.03
N SER A 99 15.68 -5.09 2.20
CA SER A 99 16.88 -4.66 1.49
C SER A 99 17.81 -5.85 1.25
N PHE A 100 18.98 -5.58 0.68
CA PHE A 100 19.99 -6.58 0.38
C PHE A 100 21.33 -6.21 1.01
N THR A 101 22.03 -7.21 1.51
CA THR A 101 23.41 -7.07 2.00
C THR A 101 24.20 -8.33 1.67
N HIS A 102 25.51 -8.29 1.93
CA HIS A 102 26.35 -9.47 1.77
C HIS A 102 26.45 -10.22 3.10
N CYS A 103 26.31 -11.54 3.03
CA CYS A 103 26.40 -12.41 4.19
C CYS A 103 27.74 -12.22 4.93
N PRO A 104 27.71 -11.96 6.25
CA PRO A 104 28.89 -11.63 7.03
C PRO A 104 29.85 -12.83 7.19
N PRO A 105 31.09 -12.60 7.67
CA PRO A 105 32.09 -13.65 7.80
C PRO A 105 31.75 -14.78 8.78
N ASP A 106 30.73 -14.61 9.62
CA ASP A 106 30.23 -15.59 10.59
C ASP A 106 29.00 -16.38 10.10
N CYS A 107 28.57 -16.19 8.84
CA CYS A 107 27.46 -16.90 8.18
C CYS A 107 26.13 -16.88 8.97
N ARG A 108 25.94 -15.82 9.75
CA ARG A 108 24.67 -15.51 10.42
C ARG A 108 23.89 -14.51 9.61
N ALA A 109 22.56 -14.57 9.70
CA ALA A 109 21.70 -13.58 9.09
C ALA A 109 22.08 -12.18 9.62
N PRO A 110 22.20 -11.18 8.74
CA PRO A 110 22.56 -9.82 9.13
C PRO A 110 21.52 -9.26 10.11
N SER A 111 21.99 -8.63 11.19
CA SER A 111 21.11 -7.92 12.12
C SER A 111 20.44 -6.71 11.44
N PRO A 112 19.29 -6.22 11.94
CA PRO A 112 18.64 -5.04 11.37
C PRO A 112 19.52 -3.79 11.28
N ASP A 113 20.46 -3.61 12.21
CA ASP A 113 21.43 -2.49 12.20
C ASP A 113 22.53 -2.64 11.14
N ALA A 114 22.75 -3.84 10.61
CA ALA A 114 23.75 -4.17 9.58
C ALA A 114 23.13 -4.27 8.17
N CYS A 115 21.80 -4.20 8.08
CA CYS A 115 21.07 -4.18 6.83
C CYS A 115 21.04 -2.73 6.31
N PRO A 116 21.63 -2.42 5.15
CA PRO A 116 21.64 -1.07 4.61
C PRO A 116 20.21 -0.67 4.23
N ALA A 117 19.78 0.51 4.68
CA ALA A 117 18.48 1.02 4.32
C ALA A 117 18.45 1.39 2.82
N PRO A 118 17.43 0.95 2.06
CA PRO A 118 17.27 1.37 0.69
C PRO A 118 16.99 2.89 0.61
N PRO A 119 17.13 3.51 -0.56
CA PRO A 119 16.66 4.88 -0.75
C PRO A 119 15.15 4.97 -0.52
N GLU A 120 14.70 6.13 -0.08
CA GLU A 120 13.28 6.46 0.02
C GLU A 120 12.52 6.20 -1.30
N VAL A 121 11.27 5.78 -1.19
CA VAL A 121 10.31 5.80 -2.30
C VAL A 121 8.97 6.30 -1.79
N CYS A 122 8.25 7.07 -2.61
CA CYS A 122 6.97 7.69 -2.23
C CYS A 122 5.86 6.67 -1.91
N ASN A 123 5.86 6.10 -0.71
CA ASN A 123 4.97 5.00 -0.32
C ASN A 123 4.40 5.12 1.11
N GLY A 124 4.68 6.22 1.83
CA GLY A 124 4.26 6.46 3.20
C GLY A 124 5.10 5.75 4.27
N LEU A 125 6.17 5.05 3.90
CA LEU A 125 7.11 4.37 4.79
C LEU A 125 8.41 5.18 4.92
N ASP A 126 9.14 4.94 6.00
CA ASP A 126 10.48 5.47 6.26
C ASP A 126 11.51 4.44 5.75
N ASP A 127 11.76 4.39 4.45
CA ASP A 127 12.55 3.33 3.81
C ASP A 127 14.05 3.45 4.10
N ASP A 128 14.56 4.67 4.27
CA ASP A 128 15.95 4.95 4.65
C ASP A 128 16.17 4.90 6.19
N CYS A 129 15.08 4.66 6.92
CA CYS A 129 14.96 4.61 8.37
C CYS A 129 15.47 5.88 9.08
N ASN A 130 15.44 7.07 8.48
CA ASN A 130 15.91 8.31 9.10
C ASN A 130 14.90 8.91 10.11
N GLY A 131 13.69 8.33 10.21
CA GLY A 131 12.61 8.77 11.08
C GLY A 131 11.64 9.76 10.44
N ALA A 132 11.71 9.94 9.12
CA ALA A 132 10.84 10.82 8.37
C ALA A 132 10.36 10.11 7.08
N PRO A 133 9.13 9.57 7.10
CA PRO A 133 8.54 8.96 5.90
C PRO A 133 8.53 9.94 4.72
N ASP A 134 9.05 9.51 3.58
CA ASP A 134 9.08 10.26 2.32
C ASP A 134 9.70 11.68 2.35
N ASP A 135 10.72 11.94 3.19
CA ASP A 135 11.43 13.24 3.26
C ASP A 135 12.43 13.47 2.09
N PRO A 136 13.00 14.69 1.94
CA PRO A 136 12.81 15.57 0.80
C PRO A 136 13.89 15.39 -0.27
N ASP A 137 14.23 14.14 -0.61
CA ASP A 137 15.00 13.84 -1.83
C ASP A 137 14.13 13.88 -3.10
N GLY A 138 12.89 14.40 -2.99
CA GLY A 138 12.05 14.81 -4.12
C GLY A 138 11.27 13.66 -4.77
N LEU A 139 10.97 12.62 -4.01
CA LEU A 139 10.42 11.36 -4.52
C LEU A 139 8.91 11.32 -4.68
N CYS A 140 8.18 12.26 -4.09
CA CYS A 140 6.74 12.41 -4.25
C CYS A 140 6.38 13.52 -5.25
N PRO A 141 6.58 13.32 -6.57
CA PRO A 141 6.26 14.33 -7.56
C PRO A 141 4.77 14.67 -7.52
N GLY A 142 4.49 15.97 -7.50
CA GLY A 142 3.14 16.50 -7.44
C GLY A 142 2.46 16.39 -6.09
N CYS A 143 3.17 16.08 -5.00
CA CYS A 143 2.60 16.08 -3.65
C CYS A 143 3.50 16.76 -2.63
N VAL A 144 2.87 17.32 -1.60
CA VAL A 144 3.53 17.77 -0.36
C VAL A 144 3.23 16.73 0.71
N VAL A 145 4.28 16.08 1.22
CA VAL A 145 4.16 15.11 2.32
C VAL A 145 4.19 15.87 3.65
N VAL A 146 3.27 15.54 4.54
CA VAL A 146 3.15 16.15 5.86
C VAL A 146 2.98 15.07 6.92
N THR A 147 3.79 15.15 7.97
CA THR A 147 3.77 14.24 9.13
C THR A 147 3.45 15.05 10.39
N PRO A 148 2.16 15.33 10.66
CA PRO A 148 1.78 16.22 11.77
C PRO A 148 2.03 15.60 13.15
N GLU A 149 1.99 14.28 13.24
CA GLU A 149 2.32 13.50 14.44
C GLU A 149 3.03 12.19 14.07
N GLU A 150 3.70 11.57 15.06
CA GLU A 150 4.38 10.28 14.86
C GLU A 150 3.38 9.20 14.43
N GLY A 151 3.63 8.57 13.28
CA GLY A 151 2.76 7.53 12.71
C GLY A 151 1.59 8.04 11.87
N ARG A 152 1.50 9.35 11.57
CA ARG A 152 0.54 9.89 10.59
C ARG A 152 1.27 10.57 9.45
N VAL A 153 1.02 10.12 8.23
CA VAL A 153 1.62 10.66 7.01
C VAL A 153 0.52 10.94 6.00
N TYR A 154 0.45 12.18 5.53
CA TYR A 154 -0.49 12.59 4.49
C TYR A 154 0.23 13.14 3.27
N HIS A 155 -0.26 12.80 2.09
CA HIS A 155 0.27 13.29 0.82
C HIS A 155 -0.75 14.22 0.20
N PHE A 156 -0.50 15.53 0.26
CA PHE A 156 -1.33 16.56 -0.34
C PHE A 156 -0.92 16.78 -1.79
N CYS A 157 -1.69 16.22 -2.72
CA CYS A 157 -1.33 16.06 -4.12
C CYS A 157 -2.05 17.04 -5.08
N GLU A 158 -1.43 17.29 -6.23
CA GLU A 158 -1.93 18.12 -7.32
C GLU A 158 -3.25 17.60 -7.90
N ALA A 159 -3.99 18.50 -8.56
CA ALA A 159 -5.35 18.22 -8.99
C ALA A 159 -5.49 17.04 -9.96
N ARG A 160 -6.45 16.15 -9.68
CA ARG A 160 -6.86 15.00 -10.51
C ARG A 160 -8.36 14.74 -10.34
N ARG A 161 -8.93 13.94 -11.24
CA ARG A 161 -10.27 13.38 -11.02
C ARG A 161 -10.24 12.38 -9.87
N TRP A 162 -11.37 12.15 -9.20
CA TRP A 162 -11.41 11.31 -8.00
C TRP A 162 -10.85 9.89 -8.25
N VAL A 163 -11.26 9.25 -9.35
CA VAL A 163 -10.79 7.90 -9.72
C VAL A 163 -9.27 7.88 -10.02
N GLU A 164 -8.76 8.94 -10.65
CA GLU A 164 -7.31 9.09 -10.91
C GLU A 164 -6.53 9.33 -9.62
N ALA A 165 -7.10 10.12 -8.70
CA ALA A 165 -6.52 10.39 -7.39
C ALA A 165 -6.43 9.11 -6.53
N SER A 166 -7.52 8.33 -6.45
CA SER A 166 -7.54 7.01 -5.80
C SER A 166 -6.48 6.08 -6.38
N ALA A 167 -6.39 6.00 -7.71
CA ALA A 167 -5.38 5.18 -8.38
C ALA A 167 -3.94 5.62 -8.02
N ILE A 168 -3.66 6.92 -7.98
CA ILE A 168 -2.33 7.45 -7.61
C ILE A 168 -1.97 7.10 -6.17
N CYS A 169 -2.91 7.23 -5.22
CA CYS A 169 -2.66 6.82 -3.84
C CYS A 169 -2.36 5.31 -3.80
N ARG A 170 -3.18 4.49 -4.44
CA ARG A 170 -3.02 3.02 -4.45
C ARG A 170 -1.74 2.54 -5.12
N ASP A 171 -1.31 3.17 -6.21
CA ASP A 171 -0.07 2.84 -6.90
C ASP A 171 1.17 3.12 -6.02
N ARG A 172 1.00 3.94 -4.99
CA ARG A 172 1.99 4.23 -3.94
C ARG A 172 1.80 3.40 -2.68
N GLY A 173 0.86 2.45 -2.65
CA GLY A 173 0.55 1.68 -1.45
C GLY A 173 -0.25 2.45 -0.39
N LEU A 174 -0.80 3.61 -0.76
CA LEU A 174 -1.66 4.47 0.04
C LEU A 174 -3.13 4.31 -0.37
N HIS A 175 -4.04 5.03 0.28
CA HIS A 175 -5.39 5.28 -0.25
C HIS A 175 -5.75 6.76 -0.09
N LEU A 176 -6.85 7.19 -0.73
CA LEU A 176 -7.40 8.52 -0.43
C LEU A 176 -7.75 8.61 1.07
N VAL A 177 -7.51 9.77 1.66
CA VAL A 177 -7.64 9.99 3.11
C VAL A 177 -9.03 9.59 3.61
N THR A 178 -9.07 8.86 4.70
CA THR A 178 -10.25 8.59 5.51
C THR A 178 -10.23 9.50 6.73
N ILE A 179 -11.41 9.79 7.27
CA ILE A 179 -11.52 10.68 8.43
C ILE A 179 -12.35 9.96 9.50
N ASP A 180 -11.65 9.45 10.50
CA ASP A 180 -12.19 8.63 11.58
C ASP A 180 -12.76 9.44 12.73
N ASP A 181 -12.27 10.66 12.95
CA ASP A 181 -12.72 11.54 14.04
C ASP A 181 -12.59 13.05 13.75
N GLU A 182 -13.14 13.85 14.67
CA GLU A 182 -13.14 15.32 14.59
C GLU A 182 -11.72 15.93 14.62
N ARG A 183 -10.79 15.27 15.32
CA ARG A 183 -9.42 15.77 15.48
C ARG A 183 -8.65 15.60 14.16
N GLU A 184 -8.73 14.43 13.55
CA GLU A 184 -8.19 14.17 12.22
C GLU A 184 -8.83 15.08 11.17
N ASN A 185 -10.15 15.26 11.22
CA ASN A 185 -10.83 16.20 10.32
C ASN A 185 -10.21 17.59 10.41
N ALA A 186 -10.06 18.13 11.62
CA ALA A 186 -9.46 19.45 11.84
C ALA A 186 -8.00 19.52 11.34
N GLU A 187 -7.20 18.48 11.63
CA GLU A 187 -5.80 18.40 11.23
C GLU A 187 -5.63 18.42 9.70
N VAL A 188 -6.31 17.51 8.98
CA VAL A 188 -6.24 17.43 7.51
C VAL A 188 -6.78 18.73 6.89
N SER A 189 -7.87 19.26 7.42
CA SER A 189 -8.49 20.51 6.96
C SER A 189 -7.57 21.73 7.12
N ASP A 190 -6.91 21.86 8.28
CA ASP A 190 -6.02 22.99 8.57
C ASP A 190 -4.77 22.94 7.68
N ILE A 191 -4.22 21.75 7.44
CA ILE A 191 -3.10 21.55 6.52
C ILE A 191 -3.54 21.87 5.09
N ALA A 192 -4.68 21.31 4.63
CA ALA A 192 -5.24 21.58 3.30
C ALA A 192 -5.42 23.08 3.06
N ALA A 193 -6.05 23.79 4.00
CA ALA A 193 -6.29 25.22 3.92
C ALA A 193 -4.98 26.05 3.92
N THR A 194 -3.96 25.58 4.64
CA THR A 194 -2.63 26.22 4.69
C THR A 194 -1.87 26.04 3.38
N LEU A 195 -1.94 24.85 2.77
CA LEU A 195 -1.26 24.54 1.52
C LEU A 195 -1.94 25.21 0.33
N LEU A 196 -3.27 25.06 0.21
CA LEU A 196 -4.07 25.67 -0.84
C LEU A 196 -5.55 25.80 -0.39
N PRO A 197 -6.08 27.02 -0.20
CA PRO A 197 -7.46 27.24 0.24
C PRO A 197 -8.47 26.97 -0.89
N THR A 198 -8.69 25.70 -1.18
CA THR A 198 -9.59 25.17 -2.23
C THR A 198 -10.31 23.92 -1.71
N ARG A 199 -11.11 23.27 -2.57
CA ARG A 199 -11.68 21.94 -2.33
C ARG A 199 -10.64 20.85 -2.53
N TRP A 200 -10.72 19.79 -1.74
CA TRP A 200 -9.81 18.65 -1.79
C TRP A 200 -10.57 17.33 -1.79
N TRP A 201 -10.23 16.39 -2.67
CA TRP A 201 -10.78 15.04 -2.61
C TRP A 201 -10.32 14.29 -1.37
N MET A 202 -11.25 13.51 -0.82
CA MET A 202 -11.03 12.50 0.22
C MET A 202 -11.57 11.14 -0.26
N GLY A 203 -11.34 10.08 0.50
CA GLY A 203 -11.69 8.72 0.10
C GLY A 203 -13.19 8.40 0.15
N LEU A 204 -14.03 9.29 0.67
CA LEU A 204 -15.46 9.03 0.84
C LEU A 204 -16.15 9.00 -0.54
N ASN A 205 -16.93 7.96 -0.83
CA ASN A 205 -17.69 7.83 -2.06
C ASN A 205 -18.93 6.94 -1.89
N ASP A 206 -19.92 7.07 -2.76
CA ASP A 206 -21.07 6.17 -2.84
C ASP A 206 -21.32 5.64 -4.28
N LEU A 207 -20.26 5.63 -5.08
CA LEU A 207 -20.18 5.14 -6.48
C LEU A 207 -20.87 3.80 -6.75
N PHE A 208 -20.92 2.90 -5.76
CA PHE A 208 -21.55 1.58 -5.91
C PHE A 208 -23.06 1.61 -5.66
N GLN A 209 -23.50 2.42 -4.71
CA GLN A 209 -24.89 2.52 -4.31
C GLN A 209 -25.15 3.90 -3.70
N GLU A 210 -25.88 4.72 -4.46
CA GLU A 210 -26.41 6.01 -4.04
C GLU A 210 -26.90 6.01 -2.58
N GLY A 211 -26.39 6.95 -1.79
CA GLY A 211 -26.71 7.13 -0.38
C GLY A 211 -26.03 6.15 0.57
N VAL A 212 -25.19 5.23 0.06
CA VAL A 212 -24.38 4.29 0.85
C VAL A 212 -22.91 4.65 0.70
N TRP A 213 -22.50 5.61 1.54
CA TRP A 213 -21.15 6.12 1.59
C TRP A 213 -20.17 5.13 2.23
N VAL A 214 -19.04 4.92 1.56
CA VAL A 214 -17.93 4.07 1.99
C VAL A 214 -16.60 4.77 1.74
N TRP A 215 -15.60 4.40 2.53
CA TRP A 215 -14.23 4.84 2.29
C TRP A 215 -13.56 4.04 1.18
N ASP A 216 -12.81 4.73 0.31
CA ASP A 216 -11.85 4.12 -0.60
C ASP A 216 -10.85 3.25 0.17
N GLY A 217 -10.38 2.17 -0.46
CA GLY A 217 -9.54 1.17 0.19
C GLY A 217 -10.30 0.21 1.12
N THR A 218 -10.86 0.70 2.24
CA THR A 218 -11.46 -0.18 3.27
C THR A 218 -12.87 -0.67 2.91
N LEU A 219 -13.60 0.08 2.07
CA LEU A 219 -15.01 -0.15 1.75
C LEU A 219 -15.93 -0.17 2.98
N LEU A 220 -15.49 0.42 4.09
CA LEU A 220 -16.25 0.54 5.32
C LEU A 220 -17.05 1.85 5.33
N PRO A 221 -18.25 1.87 5.96
CA PRO A 221 -19.00 3.10 6.13
C PRO A 221 -18.29 4.04 7.11
N PRO A 222 -18.46 5.36 6.96
CA PRO A 222 -17.84 6.34 7.85
C PRO A 222 -18.40 6.21 9.28
N ARG A 223 -17.51 6.27 10.27
CA ARG A 223 -17.87 6.34 11.70
C ARG A 223 -18.05 7.78 12.18
N TYR A 224 -17.41 8.70 11.48
CA TYR A 224 -17.49 10.14 11.67
C TYR A 224 -17.87 10.78 10.33
N THR A 225 -18.72 11.79 10.39
CA THR A 225 -19.06 12.60 9.21
C THR A 225 -19.12 14.07 9.55
N ASN A 226 -18.68 14.93 8.64
CA ASN A 226 -18.79 16.38 8.80
C ASN A 226 -19.41 17.08 7.57
N TRP A 227 -20.46 16.49 7.00
CA TRP A 227 -21.24 17.08 5.91
C TRP A 227 -21.68 18.51 6.23
N ALA A 228 -21.58 19.39 5.22
CA ALA A 228 -22.13 20.73 5.32
C ALA A 228 -23.66 20.71 5.45
N ASP A 229 -24.24 21.83 5.91
CA ASP A 229 -25.69 21.97 6.01
C ASP A 229 -26.35 21.74 4.64
N GLY A 230 -27.12 20.66 4.54
CA GLY A 230 -27.82 20.27 3.31
C GLY A 230 -27.14 19.15 2.52
N GLN A 231 -25.93 18.74 2.90
CA GLN A 231 -25.17 17.68 2.23
C GLN A 231 -25.27 16.31 2.92
N PRO A 232 -25.05 15.20 2.18
CA PRO A 232 -24.91 15.15 0.72
C PRO A 232 -26.27 15.36 0.01
N ASP A 233 -26.28 16.12 -1.08
CA ASP A 233 -27.50 16.54 -1.80
C ASP A 233 -27.68 15.87 -3.16
N ASN A 234 -26.66 15.15 -3.62
CA ASN A 234 -26.57 14.47 -4.90
C ASN A 234 -27.03 15.40 -6.05
N SER A 235 -26.47 16.61 -6.11
CA SER A 235 -26.83 17.61 -7.11
C SER A 235 -26.28 17.26 -8.50
N GLY A 236 -26.92 16.29 -9.15
CA GLY A 236 -26.64 15.91 -10.54
C GLY A 236 -25.70 14.71 -10.69
N GLU A 237 -25.81 13.70 -9.81
CA GLU A 237 -24.93 12.51 -9.74
C GLU A 237 -23.54 12.86 -9.18
N GLU A 238 -23.53 13.26 -7.90
CA GLU A 238 -22.32 13.65 -7.16
C GLU A 238 -21.92 12.54 -6.17
N ASP A 239 -21.06 11.62 -6.61
CA ASP A 239 -20.79 10.39 -5.84
C ASP A 239 -19.47 10.41 -5.04
N CYS A 240 -18.75 11.55 -5.02
CA CYS A 240 -17.40 11.65 -4.47
C CYS A 240 -17.27 12.75 -3.41
N GLY A 241 -16.74 12.40 -2.25
CA GLY A 241 -16.61 13.29 -1.11
C GLY A 241 -15.40 14.22 -1.21
N GLU A 242 -15.59 15.48 -0.84
CA GLU A 242 -14.56 16.51 -0.78
C GLU A 242 -14.60 17.32 0.51
N LEU A 243 -13.42 17.79 0.94
CA LEU A 243 -13.28 18.87 1.91
C LEU A 243 -13.62 20.19 1.23
N LEU A 244 -14.49 20.99 1.83
CA LEU A 244 -14.83 22.33 1.33
C LEU A 244 -13.71 23.34 1.57
N PHE A 245 -13.73 24.43 0.81
CA PHE A 245 -12.80 25.57 0.98
C PHE A 245 -12.82 26.18 2.39
N SER A 246 -13.90 25.97 3.15
CA SER A 246 -14.05 26.40 4.55
C SER A 246 -13.20 25.58 5.52
N GLY A 247 -12.48 24.57 5.02
CA GLY A 247 -11.59 23.70 5.76
C GLY A 247 -12.35 22.49 6.28
N VAL A 248 -13.30 22.70 7.18
CA VAL A 248 -13.79 21.61 8.05
C VAL A 248 -14.95 20.78 7.51
N GLN A 249 -15.82 21.36 6.68
CA GLN A 249 -17.07 20.72 6.25
C GLN A 249 -16.91 19.98 4.93
N TRP A 250 -17.76 18.99 4.71
CA TRP A 250 -17.71 18.13 3.53
C TRP A 250 -18.85 18.41 2.56
N ASN A 251 -18.60 18.07 1.31
CA ASN A 251 -19.57 18.12 0.21
C ASN A 251 -19.39 16.87 -0.64
N ASP A 252 -20.47 16.39 -1.25
CA ASP A 252 -20.42 15.46 -2.36
C ASP A 252 -20.25 16.25 -3.65
N SER A 253 -19.43 15.75 -4.58
CA SER A 253 -19.22 16.42 -5.85
C SER A 253 -19.04 15.44 -7.01
N ASP A 254 -19.28 15.93 -8.23
CA ASP A 254 -19.04 15.21 -9.47
C ASP A 254 -17.59 14.70 -9.52
N CYS A 255 -17.43 13.38 -9.44
CA CYS A 255 -16.14 12.68 -9.47
C CYS A 255 -15.26 13.01 -10.69
N GLY A 256 -15.87 13.52 -11.78
CA GLY A 256 -15.23 13.95 -13.01
C GLY A 256 -14.52 15.30 -12.91
N VAL A 257 -14.76 16.07 -11.84
CA VAL A 257 -14.07 17.34 -11.55
C VAL A 257 -12.62 17.08 -11.15
N SER A 258 -11.71 17.92 -11.65
CA SER A 258 -10.29 17.85 -11.31
C SER A 258 -10.00 18.79 -10.14
N GLN A 259 -9.58 18.25 -9.01
CA GLN A 259 -9.17 19.02 -7.84
C GLN A 259 -8.08 18.31 -7.03
N PRO A 260 -7.31 19.04 -6.20
CA PRO A 260 -6.30 18.47 -5.32
C PRO A 260 -6.87 17.37 -4.44
N PHE A 261 -6.02 16.47 -3.94
CA PHE A 261 -6.46 15.32 -3.17
C PHE A 261 -5.46 14.98 -2.07
N VAL A 262 -5.93 14.25 -1.06
CA VAL A 262 -5.10 13.82 0.06
C VAL A 262 -5.03 12.31 0.08
N CYS A 263 -3.82 11.74 0.10
CA CYS A 263 -3.62 10.32 0.40
C CYS A 263 -3.18 10.14 1.85
N GLU A 264 -3.45 8.96 2.41
CA GLU A 264 -2.91 8.50 3.69
C GLU A 264 -2.46 7.04 3.64
N TYR A 265 -1.69 6.64 4.65
CA TYR A 265 -1.27 5.26 4.85
C TYR A 265 -2.40 4.41 5.48
N PRO A 266 -2.57 3.14 5.06
CA PRO A 266 -3.61 2.23 5.59
C PRO A 266 -3.57 1.89 7.08
#